data_AF-A0A672P7M5-F1
#
_entry.id   AF-A0A672P7M5-F1
#
_cell.length_a   1.000
_cell.length_b   1.000
_cell.length_c   1.000
_cell.angle_alpha   90.00
_cell.angle_beta   90.00
_cell.angle_gamma   90.00
#
_symmetry.space_group_name_H-M   'P 1'
#
loop_
_entity.id
_entity.type
_entity.pdbx_description
1 polymer ?
#
loop_
_entity_poly.entity_id
_entity_poly.type
_entity_poly.pdbx_seq_one_letter_code
_entity_poly.pdbx_strand_id
1 'polypeptide(L)'
;NRFDLSETQLIQSVRHDCHVKHHLAGIRMTIRIKWNGKRRLIPERTIWKYFVQLCSALEHMHSRRVMHRVGTPYYMSPERIHENGYNFKSDNWSLGCLLYEMAALHSPFYSDKMNLLALCHKIEQCDYPPLPSDHYSQKLRDLVSMCINPDPDQRPDISFVLQFAKQMHLWTSST
;
A
#
# COMPACT_ATOMS: atom_id res chain seq x y z
N ASN A 1 -9.81 20.60 3.79
CA ASN A 1 -8.44 21.12 4.00
C ASN A 1 -7.93 20.78 5.42
N ARG A 2 -7.98 19.50 5.85
CA ARG A 2 -7.70 19.06 7.24
C ARG A 2 -6.82 17.80 7.35
N PHE A 3 -6.23 17.34 6.24
CA PHE A 3 -5.53 16.05 6.17
C PHE A 3 -4.14 16.13 5.54
N ASP A 4 -3.62 17.34 5.34
CA ASP A 4 -2.24 17.56 4.88
C ASP A 4 -1.40 17.79 6.13
N LEU A 5 -0.79 16.72 6.64
CA LEU A 5 0.25 16.84 7.67
C LEU A 5 1.58 16.92 6.95
N SER A 6 2.45 17.86 7.33
CA SER A 6 3.80 17.92 6.75
C SER A 6 4.57 16.63 7.08
N GLU A 7 5.53 16.25 6.25
CA GLU A 7 6.42 15.09 6.48
C GLU A 7 7.01 15.11 7.90
N THR A 8 7.36 16.31 8.39
CA THR A 8 7.81 16.57 9.77
C THR A 8 6.75 16.32 10.84
N GLN A 9 5.49 16.71 10.63
CA GLN A 9 4.39 16.44 11.55
C GLN A 9 4.03 14.94 11.60
N LEU A 10 4.12 14.25 10.47
CA LEU A 10 3.98 12.79 10.40
C LEU A 10 5.06 12.13 11.27
N ILE A 11 6.33 12.46 11.03
CA ILE A 11 7.49 11.90 11.78
C ILE A 11 7.38 12.21 13.28
N GLN A 12 6.92 13.40 13.66
CA GLN A 12 6.72 13.75 15.08
C GLN A 12 5.57 12.96 15.71
N SER A 13 4.47 12.72 14.99
CA SER A 13 3.34 11.90 15.45
C SER A 13 3.68 10.42 15.60
N VAL A 14 4.69 9.94 14.86
CA VAL A 14 5.18 8.55 14.86
C VAL A 14 5.95 8.19 16.15
N ARG A 15 6.33 9.17 16.99
CA ARG A 15 6.99 8.91 18.29
C ARG A 15 6.14 8.07 19.26
N HIS A 16 4.84 7.93 19.02
CA HIS A 16 3.94 7.07 19.76
C HIS A 16 3.39 5.98 18.84
N ASP A 17 3.81 4.72 19.05
CA ASP A 17 3.50 3.51 18.26
C ASP A 17 2.02 3.28 17.89
N CYS A 18 1.08 3.94 18.59
CA CYS A 18 -0.34 3.86 18.31
C CYS A 18 -0.80 4.74 17.14
N HIS A 19 -0.15 5.86 16.83
CA HIS A 19 -0.68 6.81 15.86
C HIS A 19 -0.54 6.37 14.40
N VAL A 20 0.51 5.61 14.06
CA VAL A 20 0.75 5.19 12.66
C VAL A 20 -0.29 4.19 12.18
N LYS A 21 -0.71 3.25 13.04
CA LYS A 21 -1.80 2.30 12.74
C LYS A 21 -3.12 3.03 12.50
N HIS A 22 -3.41 4.05 13.31
CA HIS A 22 -4.58 4.90 13.14
C HIS A 22 -4.48 5.79 11.89
N HIS A 23 -3.27 6.20 11.50
CA HIS A 23 -3.03 7.02 10.32
C HIS A 23 -3.26 6.24 9.01
N LEU A 24 -2.73 5.03 8.89
CA LEU A 24 -3.00 4.12 7.76
C LEU A 24 -4.50 3.78 7.64
N ALA A 25 -5.14 3.45 8.76
CA ALA A 25 -6.58 3.25 8.81
C ALA A 25 -7.37 4.52 8.43
N GLY A 26 -6.90 5.70 8.84
CA GLY A 26 -7.48 6.99 8.51
C GLY A 26 -7.33 7.36 7.03
N ILE A 27 -6.20 7.05 6.40
CA ILE A 27 -5.99 7.24 4.96
C ILE A 27 -6.90 6.31 4.16
N ARG A 28 -6.95 5.01 4.52
CA ARG A 28 -7.85 4.04 3.90
C ARG A 28 -9.32 4.47 4.03
N MET A 29 -9.73 4.91 5.22
CA MET A 29 -11.08 5.42 5.47
C MET A 29 -11.37 6.69 4.65
N THR A 30 -10.39 7.59 4.52
CA THR A 30 -10.52 8.82 3.71
C THR A 30 -10.67 8.50 2.22
N ILE A 31 -9.91 7.53 1.70
CA ILE A 31 -10.03 7.05 0.32
C ILE A 31 -11.44 6.48 0.09
N ARG A 32 -11.89 5.60 0.98
CA ARG A 32 -13.22 4.98 0.91
C ARG A 32 -14.34 6.01 0.98
N ILE A 33 -14.25 6.98 1.88
CA ILE A 33 -15.27 8.03 2.04
C ILE A 33 -15.31 8.97 0.83
N LYS A 34 -14.15 9.41 0.31
CA LYS A 34 -14.12 10.44 -0.74
C LYS A 34 -14.36 9.90 -2.15
N TRP A 35 -13.90 8.69 -2.45
CA TRP A 35 -13.81 8.21 -3.84
C TRP A 35 -14.72 7.02 -4.12
N ASN A 36 -14.91 6.11 -3.16
CA ASN A 36 -15.85 5.00 -3.35
C ASN A 36 -17.31 5.50 -3.44
N GLY A 37 -17.67 6.53 -2.67
CA GLY A 37 -18.97 7.18 -2.75
C GLY A 37 -19.25 7.95 -4.05
N LYS A 38 -18.21 8.24 -4.85
CA LYS A 38 -18.33 8.98 -6.12
C LYS A 38 -18.20 8.11 -7.37
N ARG A 39 -17.93 6.80 -7.22
CA ARG A 39 -17.68 5.85 -8.32
C ARG A 39 -16.64 6.35 -9.34
N ARG A 40 -15.63 7.10 -8.88
CA ARG A 40 -14.57 7.66 -9.71
C ARG A 40 -13.23 7.18 -9.23
N LEU A 41 -12.39 6.75 -10.18
CA LEU A 41 -11.00 6.40 -9.94
C LEU A 41 -10.21 7.60 -9.43
N ILE A 42 -9.21 7.34 -8.59
CA ILE A 42 -8.38 8.38 -7.99
C ILE A 42 -7.35 8.82 -9.04
N PRO A 43 -7.21 10.13 -9.31
CA PRO A 43 -6.16 10.60 -10.20
C PRO A 43 -4.78 10.19 -9.69
N GLU A 44 -3.92 9.71 -10.59
CA GLU A 44 -2.61 9.18 -10.24
C GLU A 44 -1.75 10.14 -9.38
N ARG A 45 -1.76 11.44 -9.69
CA ARG A 45 -1.09 12.47 -8.86
C ARG A 45 -1.51 12.44 -7.39
N THR A 46 -2.78 12.14 -7.14
CA THR A 46 -3.34 12.07 -5.79
C THR A 46 -2.92 10.79 -5.10
N ILE A 47 -2.80 9.68 -5.86
CA ILE A 47 -2.26 8.42 -5.36
C ILE A 47 -0.84 8.65 -4.86
N TRP A 48 0.04 9.20 -5.70
CA TRP A 48 1.44 9.45 -5.32
C TRP A 48 1.58 10.40 -4.11
N LYS A 49 0.76 11.46 -4.03
CA LYS A 49 0.74 12.39 -2.89
C LYS A 49 0.50 11.69 -1.54
N TYR A 50 -0.43 10.74 -1.48
CA TYR A 50 -0.69 10.01 -0.23
C TYR A 50 0.27 8.83 -0.06
N PHE A 51 0.60 8.13 -1.15
CA PHE A 51 1.44 6.95 -1.11
C PHE A 51 2.85 7.26 -0.62
N VAL A 52 3.44 8.41 -0.98
CA VAL A 52 4.75 8.82 -0.47
C VAL A 52 4.74 9.02 1.06
N GLN A 53 3.66 9.53 1.63
CA GLN A 53 3.53 9.68 3.09
C GLN A 53 3.45 8.32 3.79
N LEU A 54 2.77 7.35 3.17
CA LEU A 54 2.72 5.97 3.67
C LEU A 54 4.11 5.32 3.64
N CYS A 55 4.86 5.51 2.55
CA CYS A 55 6.22 4.99 2.43
C CYS A 55 7.14 5.60 3.50
N SER A 56 7.09 6.92 3.73
CA SER A 56 7.91 7.57 4.76
C SER A 56 7.57 7.05 6.17
N ALA A 57 6.28 6.83 6.46
CA ALA A 57 5.85 6.28 7.74
C ALA A 57 6.37 4.84 7.94
N LEU A 58 6.32 4.01 6.89
CA LEU A 58 6.77 2.62 6.96
C LEU A 58 8.30 2.52 7.05
N GLU A 59 9.04 3.32 6.28
CA GLU A 59 10.51 3.37 6.37
C GLU A 59 10.94 3.74 7.79
N HIS A 60 10.27 4.71 8.41
CA HIS A 60 10.54 5.08 9.78
C HIS A 60 10.29 3.92 10.76
N MET A 61 9.18 3.18 10.62
CA MET A 61 8.91 2.01 11.46
C MET A 61 9.98 0.92 11.30
N HIS A 62 10.41 0.64 10.05
CA HIS A 62 11.49 -0.31 9.77
C HIS A 62 12.81 0.11 10.40
N SER A 63 13.15 1.41 10.38
CA SER A 63 14.36 1.94 11.04
C SER A 63 14.36 1.73 12.57
N ARG A 64 13.17 1.58 13.16
CA ARG A 64 12.95 1.29 14.58
C ARG A 64 12.77 -0.21 14.87
N ARG A 65 12.92 -1.07 13.87
CA ARG A 65 12.65 -2.52 13.92
C ARG A 65 11.21 -2.84 14.34
N VAL A 66 10.26 -1.96 14.02
CA VAL A 66 8.82 -2.15 14.26
C VAL A 66 8.17 -2.65 12.97
N MET A 67 7.40 -3.73 13.09
CA MET A 67 6.69 -4.40 12.00
C MET A 67 5.22 -4.01 11.98
N HIS A 68 4.65 -3.67 10.81
CA HIS A 68 3.27 -3.23 10.70
C HIS A 68 2.28 -4.39 10.56
N ARG A 69 1.86 -4.97 11.71
CA ARG A 69 0.85 -6.03 11.71
C ARG A 69 -0.55 -5.50 11.34
N VAL A 70 -0.97 -5.72 10.09
CA VAL A 70 -2.36 -5.51 9.67
C VAL A 70 -3.21 -6.69 10.11
N GLY A 71 -4.23 -6.44 10.95
CA GLY A 71 -5.18 -7.47 11.42
C GLY A 71 -6.26 -7.87 10.42
N THR A 72 -6.11 -7.52 9.14
CA THR A 72 -7.09 -7.80 8.07
C THR A 72 -6.44 -8.71 7.03
N PRO A 73 -7.02 -9.89 6.72
CA PRO A 73 -6.35 -10.92 5.91
C PRO A 73 -6.09 -10.50 4.44
N TYR A 74 -6.76 -9.46 3.94
CA TYR A 74 -6.63 -8.97 2.55
C TYR A 74 -5.26 -8.34 2.19
N TYR A 75 -4.39 -8.12 3.17
CA TYR A 75 -3.02 -7.61 2.96
C TYR A 75 -1.97 -8.63 3.40
N MET A 76 -2.39 -9.85 3.72
CA MET A 76 -1.47 -10.90 4.15
C MET A 76 -0.62 -11.35 2.97
N SER A 77 0.68 -11.49 3.20
CA SER A 77 1.61 -12.02 2.20
C SER A 77 1.58 -13.56 2.19
N PRO A 78 2.02 -14.21 1.10
CA PRO A 78 2.04 -15.67 1.00
C PRO A 78 2.84 -16.33 2.12
N GLU A 79 4.02 -15.81 2.46
CA GLU A 79 4.86 -16.37 3.52
C GLU A 79 4.21 -16.30 4.92
N ARG A 80 3.28 -15.34 5.10
CA ARG A 80 2.52 -15.18 6.33
C ARG A 80 1.40 -16.19 6.48
N ILE A 81 0.83 -16.65 5.36
CA ILE A 81 -0.17 -17.73 5.31
C ILE A 81 0.48 -19.06 5.69
N HIS A 82 1.70 -19.30 5.21
CA HIS A 82 2.46 -20.52 5.47
C HIS A 82 3.18 -20.55 6.83
N GLU A 83 2.95 -19.55 7.69
CA GLU A 83 3.64 -19.39 8.99
C GLU A 83 5.18 -19.36 8.90
N ASN A 84 5.76 -19.08 7.73
CA ASN A 84 7.20 -19.06 7.46
C ASN A 84 7.93 -17.83 8.06
N GLY A 85 7.34 -17.20 9.07
CA GLY A 85 7.84 -15.99 9.71
C GLY A 85 7.39 -14.71 9.02
N TYR A 86 7.17 -13.67 9.83
CA TYR A 86 6.92 -12.31 9.36
C TYR A 86 8.25 -11.58 9.20
N ASN A 87 8.50 -10.95 8.05
CA ASN A 87 9.70 -10.15 7.82
C ASN A 87 9.34 -8.75 7.26
N PHE A 88 10.35 -7.89 7.07
CA PHE A 88 10.12 -6.54 6.51
C PHE A 88 9.57 -6.56 5.07
N LYS A 89 9.79 -7.64 4.30
CA LYS A 89 9.22 -7.80 2.95
C LYS A 89 7.71 -8.09 2.99
N SER A 90 7.18 -8.62 4.10
CA SER A 90 5.74 -8.76 4.32
C SER A 90 5.03 -7.40 4.45
N ASP A 91 5.72 -6.39 5.01
CA ASP A 91 5.21 -5.01 5.03
C ASP A 91 5.17 -4.41 3.62
N ASN A 92 6.18 -4.70 2.78
CA ASN A 92 6.24 -4.20 1.40
C ASN A 92 5.13 -4.80 0.52
N TRP A 93 4.78 -6.07 0.73
CA TRP A 93 3.59 -6.68 0.13
C TRP A 93 2.31 -5.94 0.51
N SER A 94 2.13 -5.66 1.81
CA SER A 94 0.97 -4.93 2.32
C SER A 94 0.88 -3.53 1.70
N LEU A 95 2.03 -2.87 1.53
CA LEU A 95 2.14 -1.56 0.89
C LEU A 95 1.78 -1.62 -0.61
N GLY A 96 2.20 -2.67 -1.32
CA GLY A 96 1.81 -2.93 -2.71
C GLY A 96 0.29 -3.13 -2.85
N CYS A 97 -0.30 -3.92 -1.96
CA CYS A 97 -1.75 -4.11 -1.90
C CYS A 97 -2.51 -2.80 -1.65
N LEU A 98 -1.98 -1.93 -0.79
CA LEU A 98 -2.55 -0.60 -0.56
C LEU A 98 -2.44 0.30 -1.79
N LEU A 99 -1.30 0.28 -2.49
CA LEU A 99 -1.13 1.03 -3.75
C LEU A 99 -2.15 0.57 -4.81
N TYR A 100 -2.33 -0.75 -4.94
CA TYR A 100 -3.37 -1.31 -5.80
C TYR A 100 -4.76 -0.85 -5.36
N GLU A 101 -5.10 -0.93 -4.08
CA GLU A 101 -6.42 -0.51 -3.57
C GLU A 101 -6.69 0.98 -3.80
N MET A 102 -5.66 1.84 -3.72
CA MET A 102 -5.79 3.25 -4.07
C MET A 102 -6.16 3.44 -5.55
N ALA A 103 -5.64 2.60 -6.44
CA ALA A 103 -5.90 2.67 -7.87
C ALA A 103 -7.20 1.97 -8.28
N ALA A 104 -7.55 0.83 -7.67
CA ALA A 104 -8.70 0.01 -8.03
C ALA A 104 -9.94 0.26 -7.15
N LEU A 105 -9.78 0.95 -6.01
CA LEU A 105 -10.80 1.15 -4.97
C LEU A 105 -11.27 -0.14 -4.26
N HIS A 106 -10.59 -1.26 -4.50
CA HIS A 106 -10.76 -2.54 -3.81
C HIS A 106 -9.42 -3.26 -3.66
N SER A 107 -9.32 -4.19 -2.72
CA SER A 107 -8.10 -5.01 -2.54
C SER A 107 -7.84 -5.87 -3.79
N PRO A 108 -6.56 -6.15 -4.14
CA PRO A 108 -6.20 -6.96 -5.31
C PRO A 108 -6.86 -8.34 -5.30
N PHE A 109 -6.89 -8.98 -4.14
CA PHE A 109 -7.44 -10.32 -3.98
C PHE A 109 -8.90 -10.31 -3.51
N TYR A 110 -9.60 -9.18 -3.59
CA TYR A 110 -11.01 -9.13 -3.20
C TYR A 110 -11.89 -9.92 -4.19
N SER A 111 -12.90 -10.60 -3.66
CA SER A 111 -13.99 -11.19 -4.45
C SER A 111 -15.27 -11.23 -3.63
N ASP A 112 -16.41 -11.00 -4.28
CA ASP A 112 -17.71 -11.12 -3.63
C ASP A 112 -17.93 -12.57 -3.17
N LYS A 113 -18.37 -12.76 -1.92
CA LYS A 113 -18.63 -14.06 -1.27
C LYS A 113 -17.39 -14.96 -1.09
N MET A 114 -16.19 -14.40 -0.97
CA MET A 114 -14.97 -15.18 -0.78
C MET A 114 -14.74 -15.61 0.66
N ASN A 115 -14.37 -16.88 0.87
CA ASN A 115 -13.91 -17.39 2.17
C ASN A 115 -12.38 -17.25 2.31
N LEU A 116 -11.84 -17.49 3.51
CA LEU A 116 -10.40 -17.35 3.76
C LEU A 116 -9.53 -18.29 2.92
N LEU A 117 -10.01 -19.51 2.64
CA LEU A 117 -9.26 -20.47 1.83
C LEU A 117 -9.09 -19.99 0.37
N ALA A 118 -10.17 -19.50 -0.23
CA ALA A 118 -10.13 -18.92 -1.57
C ALA A 118 -9.26 -17.65 -1.63
N LEU A 119 -9.23 -16.85 -0.56
CA LEU A 119 -8.31 -15.72 -0.43
C LEU A 119 -6.84 -16.19 -0.45
N CYS A 120 -6.50 -17.21 0.34
CA CYS A 120 -5.15 -17.75 0.40
C CYS A 120 -4.70 -18.26 -0.97
N HIS A 121 -5.56 -19.02 -1.67
CA HIS A 121 -5.25 -19.51 -3.02
C HIS A 121 -4.98 -18.37 -4.00
N LYS A 122 -5.78 -17.29 -3.99
CA LYS A 122 -5.52 -16.13 -4.85
C LYS A 122 -4.20 -15.43 -4.54
N ILE A 123 -3.87 -15.28 -3.26
CA ILE A 123 -2.61 -14.69 -2.80
C ILE A 123 -1.43 -15.54 -3.28
N GLU A 124 -1.50 -16.86 -3.14
CA GLU A 124 -0.45 -17.80 -3.56
C GLU A 124 -0.23 -17.79 -5.07
N GLN A 125 -1.31 -17.72 -5.85
CA GLN A 125 -1.25 -17.67 -7.31
C GLN A 125 -0.97 -16.27 -7.86
N CYS A 126 -0.90 -15.26 -7.00
CA CYS A 126 -0.81 -13.86 -7.41
C CYS A 126 -1.92 -13.44 -8.40
N ASP A 127 -3.13 -13.97 -8.21
CA ASP A 127 -4.25 -13.76 -9.12
C ASP A 127 -5.06 -12.52 -8.71
N TYR A 128 -4.79 -11.41 -9.40
CA TYR A 128 -5.54 -10.17 -9.25
C TYR A 128 -5.71 -9.46 -10.61
N PRO A 129 -6.82 -8.70 -10.82
CA PRO A 129 -7.05 -7.99 -12.07
C PRO A 129 -5.96 -6.94 -12.36
N PRO A 130 -5.54 -6.74 -13.62
CA PRO A 130 -4.62 -5.66 -13.95
C PRO A 130 -5.28 -4.29 -13.76
N LEU A 131 -4.50 -3.29 -13.33
CA LEU A 131 -4.97 -1.91 -13.24
C LEU A 131 -5.20 -1.33 -14.66
N PRO A 132 -6.23 -0.48 -14.86
CA PRO A 132 -6.55 0.11 -16.16
C PRO A 132 -5.37 0.92 -16.74
N SER A 133 -4.90 0.52 -17.92
CA SER A 133 -3.69 1.10 -18.54
C SER A 133 -3.89 2.48 -19.16
N ASP A 134 -5.15 2.84 -19.41
CA ASP A 134 -5.61 4.13 -19.89
C ASP A 134 -5.70 5.20 -18.77
N HIS A 135 -5.78 4.77 -17.50
CA HIS A 135 -5.91 5.67 -16.34
C HIS A 135 -4.63 5.82 -15.52
N TYR A 136 -3.80 4.77 -15.48
CA TYR A 136 -2.59 4.75 -14.66
C TYR A 136 -1.35 4.54 -15.53
N SER A 137 -0.22 5.06 -15.09
CA SER A 137 1.06 4.91 -15.78
C SER A 137 1.60 3.47 -15.64
N GLN A 138 2.47 3.07 -16.58
CA GLN A 138 3.21 1.81 -16.46
C GLN A 138 4.05 1.79 -15.16
N LYS A 139 4.60 2.94 -14.77
CA LYS A 139 5.40 3.09 -13.53
C LYS A 139 4.60 2.73 -12.27
N LEU A 140 3.35 3.15 -12.18
CA LEU A 140 2.48 2.78 -11.06
C LEU A 140 2.20 1.27 -11.06
N ARG A 141 1.83 0.71 -12.22
CA ARG A 141 1.54 -0.72 -12.36
C ARG A 141 2.74 -1.61 -12.05
N ASP A 142 3.92 -1.23 -12.51
CA ASP A 142 5.17 -1.94 -12.25
C ASP A 142 5.53 -1.92 -10.77
N LEU A 143 5.35 -0.78 -10.08
CA LEU A 143 5.62 -0.72 -8.65
C LEU A 143 4.66 -1.64 -7.86
N VAL A 144 3.40 -1.71 -8.27
CA VAL A 144 2.44 -2.65 -7.69
C VAL A 144 2.90 -4.09 -7.88
N SER A 145 3.24 -4.50 -9.11
CA SER A 145 3.65 -5.89 -9.39
C SER A 145 4.96 -6.26 -8.70
N MET A 146 5.92 -5.34 -8.60
CA MET A 146 7.16 -5.55 -7.85
C MET A 146 6.89 -5.77 -6.34
N CYS A 147 6.00 -4.98 -5.74
CA CYS A 147 5.69 -5.09 -4.32
C CYS A 147 4.83 -6.33 -3.99
N ILE A 148 3.90 -6.72 -4.86
CA ILE A 148 3.03 -7.90 -4.72
C ILE A 148 3.66 -9.11 -5.43
N ASN A 149 4.98 -9.28 -5.32
CA ASN A 149 5.64 -10.48 -5.84
C ASN A 149 5.50 -11.63 -4.82
N PRO A 150 5.06 -12.85 -5.22
CA PRO A 150 4.96 -13.97 -4.28
C PRO A 150 6.28 -14.28 -3.57
N ASP A 151 7.40 -14.14 -4.28
CA ASP A 151 8.74 -14.30 -3.73
C ASP A 151 9.16 -13.02 -2.95
N PRO A 152 9.35 -13.09 -1.62
CA PRO A 152 9.78 -11.96 -0.81
C PRO A 152 11.13 -11.37 -1.22
N ASP A 153 12.02 -12.17 -1.81
CA ASP A 153 13.37 -11.72 -2.18
C ASP A 153 13.34 -10.86 -3.45
N GLN A 154 12.36 -11.08 -4.33
CA GLN A 154 12.12 -10.25 -5.51
C GLN A 154 11.44 -8.92 -5.19
N ARG A 155 10.90 -8.75 -3.97
CA ARG A 155 10.26 -7.48 -3.57
C ARG A 155 11.32 -6.42 -3.28
N PRO A 156 11.13 -5.17 -3.71
CA PRO A 156 12.05 -4.08 -3.37
C PRO A 156 12.01 -3.78 -1.86
N ASP A 157 13.09 -3.20 -1.34
CA ASP A 157 13.12 -2.67 0.03
C ASP A 157 12.36 -1.35 0.14
N ILE A 158 11.93 -1.01 1.37
CA ILE A 158 11.12 0.18 1.61
C ILE A 158 11.83 1.47 1.18
N SER A 159 13.16 1.54 1.31
CA SER A 159 13.93 2.71 0.88
C SER A 159 13.88 2.91 -0.63
N PHE A 160 13.89 1.83 -1.43
CA PHE A 160 13.69 1.92 -2.87
C PHE A 160 12.28 2.41 -3.19
N VAL A 161 11.25 1.82 -2.56
CA VAL A 161 9.84 2.18 -2.79
C VAL A 161 9.60 3.65 -2.44
N LEU A 162 10.15 4.13 -1.33
CA LEU A 162 10.05 5.53 -0.92
C LEU A 162 10.71 6.48 -1.91
N GLN A 163 11.93 6.19 -2.35
CA GLN A 163 12.64 7.03 -3.33
C GLN A 163 11.88 7.10 -4.65
N PHE A 164 11.38 5.96 -5.13
CA PHE A 164 10.56 5.89 -6.33
C PHE A 164 9.26 6.70 -6.17
N ALA A 165 8.56 6.54 -5.04
CA ALA A 165 7.34 7.29 -4.75
C ALA A 165 7.58 8.81 -4.66
N LYS A 166 8.71 9.24 -4.08
CA LYS A 166 9.13 10.66 -4.06
C LYS A 166 9.33 11.20 -5.48
N GLN A 167 10.03 10.46 -6.33
CA GLN A 167 10.25 10.85 -7.73
C GLN A 167 8.93 10.98 -8.50
N MET A 168 8.02 10.01 -8.37
CA MET A 168 6.73 10.04 -9.05
C MET A 168 5.82 11.14 -8.51
N HIS A 169 5.84 11.40 -7.21
CA HIS A 169 5.09 12.51 -6.62
C HIS A 169 5.57 13.86 -7.17
N LEU A 170 6.88 14.08 -7.27
CA LEU A 170 7.43 15.30 -7.86
C LEU A 170 7.03 15.43 -9.33
N TRP A 171 7.25 14.40 -10.13
CA TRP A 171 6.92 14.40 -11.57
C TRP A 171 5.44 14.73 -11.84
N THR A 172 4.54 14.09 -11.10
CA THR A 172 3.09 14.26 -11.25
C THR A 172 2.54 15.53 -10.60
N SER A 173 3.35 16.25 -9.82
CA SER A 173 3.00 17.57 -9.28
C SER A 173 3.45 18.72 -10.19
N SER A 174 4.43 18.47 -11.05
CA SER A 174 4.95 19.45 -12.02
C SER A 174 4.22 19.43 -13.37
N THR A 175 3.34 18.45 -13.59
CA THR A 175 2.54 18.27 -14.82
C THR A 175 1.06 18.55 -14.53
#